data_AF-A0A1R2AUW2-F1
#
_entry.id   AF-A0A1R2AUW2-F1
#
_cell.length_a   1.000
_cell.length_b   1.000
_cell.length_c   1.000
_cell.angle_alpha   90.00
_cell.angle_beta   90.00
_cell.angle_gamma   90.00
#
_symmetry.space_group_name_H-M   'P 1'
#
loop_
_entity.id
_entity.type
_entity.pdbx_description
1 polymer ?
#
loop_
_entity_poly.entity_id
_entity_poly.type
_entity_poly.pdbx_seq_one_letter_code
_entity_poly.pdbx_strand_id
1 'polypeptide(L)'
;MAGSDIKKLSGIHEKYFLKNIEKVHNCYSDLKNNWKENAFDSENNTKNFFILSVFIFILGFILSQITIYIYTEITPKQELETFKAINCTITQENIESFIDYALDKNGGTILPEYSTDEYLGWFSSLSANRRSSLISDINSPGNCWPFSGHYGYIGISLGQTIYPRHFTIFHINSLQYETAPKYINVYSLSHHNETRLLASYFFDLKIKGEKRKNWGIFECEYFCDEGTDKVLLEVLDNYGGVGTCVYQFKVHGIGVRDEDKVVDFKDKMV
;
A
#
# COMPACT_ATOMS: atom_id res chain seq x y z
N MET A 1 -20.65 4.62 12.96
CA MET A 1 -19.52 4.73 13.93
C MET A 1 -18.23 4.07 13.46
N ALA A 2 -18.17 3.40 12.29
CA ALA A 2 -16.94 2.80 11.74
C ALA A 2 -16.01 3.80 10.99
N GLY A 3 -16.54 4.91 10.46
CA GLY A 3 -15.75 5.91 9.72
C GLY A 3 -14.79 6.77 10.56
N SER A 4 -14.90 6.76 11.89
CA SER A 4 -13.96 7.48 12.78
C SER A 4 -12.67 6.71 13.04
N ASP A 5 -12.69 5.37 12.96
CA ASP A 5 -11.52 4.54 13.24
C ASP A 5 -10.62 4.35 12.01
N ILE A 6 -11.15 4.45 10.79
CA ILE A 6 -10.34 4.47 9.56
C ILE A 6 -9.59 5.80 9.37
N LYS A 7 -10.21 6.94 9.75
CA LYS A 7 -9.48 8.23 9.86
C LYS A 7 -8.38 8.20 10.95
N LYS A 8 -8.50 7.30 11.92
CA LYS A 8 -7.50 7.08 12.96
C LYS A 8 -6.27 6.34 12.40
N LEU A 9 -6.46 5.45 11.41
CA LEU A 9 -5.36 4.78 10.70
C LEU A 9 -4.55 5.76 9.82
N SER A 10 -5.21 6.71 9.12
CA SER A 10 -4.48 7.79 8.42
C SER A 10 -3.81 8.76 9.40
N GLY A 11 -4.46 9.04 10.55
CA GLY A 11 -3.94 9.95 11.58
C GLY A 11 -2.75 9.40 12.38
N ILE A 12 -2.60 8.09 12.50
CA ILE A 12 -1.41 7.48 13.12
C ILE A 12 -0.17 7.74 12.25
N HIS A 13 -0.30 7.58 10.92
CA HIS A 13 0.79 7.86 9.97
C HIS A 13 1.19 9.36 9.99
N GLU A 14 0.22 10.27 10.04
CA GLU A 14 0.43 11.71 10.11
C GLU A 14 1.08 12.16 11.44
N LYS A 15 0.68 11.56 12.58
CA LYS A 15 1.21 11.90 13.91
C LYS A 15 2.65 11.44 14.13
N TYR A 16 3.08 10.35 13.50
CA TYR A 16 4.48 9.91 13.51
C TYR A 16 5.35 10.71 12.54
N PHE A 17 4.81 11.13 11.39
CA PHE A 17 5.50 11.99 10.42
C PHE A 17 5.71 13.42 10.95
N LEU A 18 4.69 14.03 11.57
CA LEU A 18 4.75 15.39 12.09
C LEU A 18 5.62 15.52 13.37
N LYS A 19 5.65 14.49 14.24
CA LYS A 19 6.49 14.47 15.45
C LYS A 19 8.00 14.50 15.13
N ASN A 20 8.39 14.07 13.93
CA ASN A 20 9.76 14.17 13.45
C ASN A 20 10.07 15.55 12.83
N ILE A 21 9.09 16.22 12.24
CA ILE A 21 9.25 17.58 11.69
C ILE A 21 9.41 18.63 12.80
N GLU A 22 8.69 18.50 13.92
CA GLU A 22 8.83 19.39 15.09
C GLU A 22 10.23 19.30 15.74
N LYS A 23 10.83 18.10 15.78
CA LYS A 23 12.22 17.90 16.24
C LYS A 23 13.24 18.59 15.33
N VAL A 24 13.00 18.59 14.03
CA VAL A 24 13.87 19.23 13.04
C VAL A 24 13.72 20.76 13.07
N HIS A 25 12.50 21.27 13.29
CA HIS A 25 12.23 22.71 13.38
C HIS A 25 12.80 23.34 14.66
N ASN A 26 12.76 22.63 15.79
CA ASN A 26 13.33 23.12 17.05
C ASN A 26 14.87 23.25 16.99
N CYS A 27 15.54 22.33 16.28
CA CYS A 27 16.99 22.39 16.05
C CYS A 27 17.43 23.62 15.21
N TYR A 28 16.53 24.12 14.34
CA TYR A 28 16.79 25.30 13.51
C TYR A 28 16.58 26.63 14.26
N SER A 29 15.69 26.63 15.27
CA SER A 29 15.38 27.83 16.07
C SER A 29 16.47 28.17 17.10
N ASP A 30 17.13 27.15 17.67
CA ASP A 30 18.24 27.33 18.62
C ASP A 30 19.50 27.88 17.92
N LEU A 31 19.70 27.53 16.66
CA LEU A 31 20.79 28.07 15.84
C LEU A 31 20.59 29.54 15.46
N LYS A 32 19.36 30.07 15.46
CA LYS A 32 19.08 31.47 15.05
C LYS A 32 19.35 32.48 16.16
N ASN A 33 19.23 32.07 17.43
CA ASN A 33 19.38 32.97 18.57
C ASN A 33 20.84 33.23 18.97
N ASN A 34 21.78 32.38 18.53
CA ASN A 34 23.21 32.52 18.81
C ASN A 34 23.98 33.47 17.87
N TRP A 35 23.35 34.03 16.84
CA TRP A 35 24.03 34.84 15.80
C TRP A 35 23.79 36.35 15.92
N LYS A 36 23.19 36.83 17.01
CA LYS A 36 22.84 38.26 17.18
C LYS A 36 23.83 39.10 17.98
N GLU A 37 24.91 38.51 18.49
CA GLU A 37 25.96 39.25 19.15
C GLU A 37 27.27 39.04 18.39
N ASN A 38 27.67 40.05 17.62
CA ASN A 38 29.03 40.42 17.22
C ASN A 38 29.00 41.07 15.82
N ALA A 39 28.68 42.36 15.80
CA ALA A 39 29.04 43.23 14.69
C ALA A 39 30.26 44.04 15.12
N PHE A 40 31.40 43.93 14.44
CA PHE A 40 32.34 45.06 14.34
C PHE A 40 33.34 44.98 13.16
N ASP A 41 33.32 46.09 12.43
CA ASP A 41 34.19 46.81 11.50
C ASP A 41 35.09 46.27 10.37
N SER A 42 34.98 47.07 9.31
CA SER A 42 35.78 47.36 8.10
C SER A 42 37.29 47.46 8.38
N GLU A 43 38.24 46.94 7.57
CA GLU A 43 38.63 47.49 6.26
C GLU A 43 39.69 46.55 5.59
N ASN A 44 39.28 45.37 5.13
CA ASN A 44 40.07 44.51 4.20
C ASN A 44 39.14 43.56 3.41
N ASN A 45 37.88 44.00 3.27
CA ASN A 45 36.72 43.11 3.39
C ASN A 45 36.08 42.73 2.04
N THR A 46 36.41 43.39 0.93
CA THR A 46 35.73 43.14 -0.36
C THR A 46 36.14 41.82 -1.03
N LYS A 47 37.44 41.48 -1.03
CA LYS A 47 37.90 40.17 -1.54
C LYS A 47 37.42 39.02 -0.65
N ASN A 48 37.45 39.19 0.67
CA ASN A 48 36.97 38.18 1.61
C ASN A 48 35.44 38.03 1.56
N PHE A 49 34.66 39.10 1.38
CA PHE A 49 33.22 39.01 1.12
C PHE A 49 32.90 38.34 -0.21
N PHE A 50 33.67 38.63 -1.26
CA PHE A 50 33.45 38.02 -2.56
C PHE A 50 33.75 36.52 -2.53
N ILE A 51 34.86 36.13 -1.89
CA ILE A 51 35.23 34.73 -1.66
C ILE A 51 34.17 34.05 -0.80
N LEU A 52 33.74 34.66 0.32
CA LEU A 52 32.71 34.11 1.20
C LEU A 52 31.36 33.94 0.48
N SER A 53 30.96 34.92 -0.33
CA SER A 53 29.77 34.86 -1.18
C SER A 53 29.86 33.68 -2.15
N VAL A 54 30.97 33.55 -2.88
CA VAL A 54 31.20 32.44 -3.81
C VAL A 54 31.16 31.09 -3.09
N PHE A 55 31.76 30.99 -1.89
CA PHE A 55 31.68 29.78 -1.06
C PHE A 55 30.25 29.45 -0.64
N ILE A 56 29.45 30.44 -0.22
CA ILE A 56 28.05 30.23 0.16
C ILE A 56 27.21 29.77 -1.04
N PHE A 57 27.43 30.35 -2.23
CA PHE A 57 26.75 29.92 -3.45
C PHE A 57 27.11 28.48 -3.84
N ILE A 58 28.40 28.11 -3.78
CA ILE A 58 28.85 26.75 -4.07
C ILE A 58 28.27 25.77 -3.04
N LEU A 59 28.29 26.11 -1.76
CA LEU A 59 27.72 25.27 -0.70
C LEU A 59 26.21 25.09 -0.88
N GLY A 60 25.49 26.17 -1.21
CA GLY A 60 24.06 26.12 -1.50
C GLY A 60 23.74 25.24 -2.72
N PHE A 61 24.55 25.34 -3.77
CA PHE A 61 24.42 24.49 -4.95
C PHE A 61 24.66 23.01 -4.60
N ILE A 62 25.73 22.70 -3.86
CA ILE A 62 26.05 21.33 -3.43
C ILE A 62 24.92 20.75 -2.56
N LEU A 63 24.41 21.51 -1.58
CA LEU A 63 23.30 21.08 -0.73
C LEU A 63 22.02 20.85 -1.54
N SER A 64 21.74 21.69 -2.55
CA SER A 64 20.62 21.48 -3.47
C SER A 64 20.78 20.19 -4.27
N GLN A 65 21.97 19.91 -4.81
CA GLN A 65 22.23 18.68 -5.57
C GLN A 65 22.13 17.43 -4.68
N ILE A 66 22.63 17.50 -3.43
CA ILE A 66 22.48 16.43 -2.45
C ILE A 66 21.00 16.20 -2.12
N THR A 67 20.22 17.28 -1.93
CA THR A 67 18.79 17.18 -1.64
C THR A 67 18.05 16.52 -2.81
N ILE A 68 18.36 16.92 -4.04
CA ILE A 68 17.82 16.30 -5.26
C ILE A 68 18.20 14.82 -5.30
N TYR A 69 19.46 14.46 -5.08
CA TYR A 69 19.93 13.07 -5.09
C TYR A 69 19.23 12.21 -4.03
N ILE A 70 19.09 12.70 -2.80
CA ILE A 70 18.36 12.00 -1.73
C ILE A 70 16.90 11.76 -2.16
N TYR A 71 16.25 12.78 -2.73
CA TYR A 71 14.85 12.70 -3.15
C TYR A 71 14.65 11.75 -4.33
N THR A 72 15.52 11.78 -5.34
CA THR A 72 15.33 11.02 -6.57
C THR A 72 15.85 9.58 -6.50
N GLU A 73 16.88 9.29 -5.71
CA GLU A 73 17.54 7.97 -5.72
C GLU A 73 17.37 7.17 -4.43
N ILE A 74 17.43 7.81 -3.26
CA ILE A 74 17.43 7.09 -1.98
C ILE A 74 15.99 6.77 -1.53
N THR A 75 15.12 7.78 -1.51
CA THR A 75 13.74 7.65 -1.03
C THR A 75 12.95 6.54 -1.77
N PRO A 76 12.98 6.45 -3.11
CA PRO A 76 12.24 5.42 -3.84
C PRO A 76 12.80 4.00 -3.63
N LYS A 77 14.12 3.87 -3.42
CA LYS A 77 14.76 2.57 -3.16
C LYS A 77 14.37 2.03 -1.79
N GLN A 78 14.31 2.89 -0.78
CA GLN A 78 13.93 2.49 0.57
C GLN A 78 12.46 2.05 0.63
N GLU A 79 11.58 2.71 -0.12
CA GLU A 79 10.17 2.30 -0.29
C GLU A 79 10.07 0.94 -0.99
N LEU A 80 10.85 0.70 -2.05
CA LEU A 80 10.89 -0.62 -2.70
C LEU A 80 11.46 -1.71 -1.79
N GLU A 81 12.40 -1.43 -0.89
CA GLU A 81 12.87 -2.45 0.07
C GLU A 81 11.81 -2.78 1.13
N THR A 82 10.92 -1.83 1.48
CA THR A 82 9.75 -2.14 2.31
C THR A 82 8.70 -2.99 1.59
N PHE A 83 8.70 -3.00 0.25
CA PHE A 83 7.79 -3.79 -0.57
C PHE A 83 8.54 -4.87 -1.36
N LYS A 84 8.51 -6.11 -0.84
CA LYS A 84 9.21 -7.23 -1.47
C LYS A 84 8.62 -7.53 -2.86
N ALA A 85 9.45 -7.48 -3.91
CA ALA A 85 9.09 -7.96 -5.24
C ALA A 85 9.39 -9.47 -5.35
N ILE A 86 8.41 -10.30 -5.69
CA ILE A 86 8.62 -11.75 -5.89
C ILE A 86 8.65 -12.07 -7.39
N ASN A 87 9.79 -12.61 -7.86
CA ASN A 87 9.87 -13.30 -9.15
C ASN A 87 9.09 -14.61 -9.07
N CYS A 88 7.90 -14.64 -9.67
CA CYS A 88 7.01 -15.80 -9.62
C CYS A 88 7.50 -16.92 -10.55
N THR A 89 8.10 -17.98 -9.99
CA THR A 89 8.23 -19.29 -10.67
C THR A 89 7.25 -20.30 -10.07
N ILE A 90 6.00 -19.89 -9.90
CA ILE A 90 4.89 -20.82 -9.64
C ILE A 90 4.28 -21.16 -11.00
N THR A 91 4.34 -22.42 -11.39
CA THR A 91 3.66 -22.91 -12.59
C THR A 91 2.16 -22.79 -12.40
N GLN A 92 1.47 -22.37 -13.46
CA GLN A 92 0.02 -22.09 -13.48
C GLN A 92 -0.82 -23.28 -12.98
N GLU A 93 -0.28 -24.49 -13.13
CA GLU A 93 -0.86 -25.78 -12.73
C GLU A 93 -1.02 -25.94 -11.20
N ASN A 94 -0.19 -25.27 -10.37
CA ASN A 94 -0.32 -25.32 -8.91
C ASN A 94 -1.31 -24.27 -8.35
N ILE A 95 -1.69 -23.25 -9.15
CA ILE A 95 -2.57 -22.15 -8.71
C ILE A 95 -4.03 -22.64 -8.60
N GLU A 96 -4.44 -23.58 -9.44
CA GLU A 96 -5.80 -24.16 -9.41
C GLU A 96 -6.04 -25.11 -8.23
N SER A 97 -4.98 -25.52 -7.50
CA SER A 97 -5.09 -26.45 -6.38
C SER A 97 -5.54 -25.76 -5.07
N PHE A 98 -5.36 -24.44 -4.95
CA PHE A 98 -5.72 -23.71 -3.74
C PHE A 98 -7.13 -23.14 -3.80
N ILE A 99 -7.94 -23.47 -2.79
CA ILE A 99 -9.29 -22.91 -2.64
C ILE A 99 -9.18 -21.39 -2.50
N ASP A 100 -9.97 -20.67 -3.30
CA ASP A 100 -10.15 -19.22 -3.18
C ASP A 100 -11.34 -18.93 -2.27
N TYR A 101 -11.06 -18.47 -1.05
CA TYR A 101 -12.10 -18.17 -0.06
C TYR A 101 -12.73 -16.80 -0.24
N ALA A 102 -12.16 -15.94 -1.09
CA ALA A 102 -12.73 -14.65 -1.43
C ALA A 102 -13.74 -14.75 -2.58
N LEU A 103 -13.67 -15.81 -3.40
CA LEU A 103 -14.56 -16.02 -4.54
C LEU A 103 -16.03 -16.01 -4.13
N ASP A 104 -16.86 -15.27 -4.88
CA ASP A 104 -18.31 -15.15 -4.66
C ASP A 104 -19.02 -16.51 -4.64
N LYS A 105 -18.68 -17.40 -5.58
CA LYS A 105 -19.19 -18.78 -5.68
C LYS A 105 -18.79 -19.65 -4.49
N ASN A 106 -17.74 -19.28 -3.75
CA ASN A 106 -17.30 -19.95 -2.53
C ASN A 106 -17.83 -19.25 -1.25
N GLY A 107 -18.77 -18.32 -1.38
CA GLY A 107 -19.40 -17.61 -0.25
C GLY A 107 -18.70 -16.31 0.14
N GLY A 108 -17.69 -15.87 -0.60
CA GLY A 108 -17.07 -14.58 -0.40
C GLY A 108 -18.02 -13.42 -0.70
N THR A 109 -17.94 -12.34 0.07
CA THR A 109 -18.78 -11.15 -0.12
C THR A 109 -17.99 -9.87 0.12
N ILE A 110 -18.36 -8.80 -0.57
CA ILE A 110 -17.79 -7.47 -0.31
C ILE A 110 -18.45 -6.87 0.94
N LEU A 111 -17.64 -6.21 1.78
CA LEU A 111 -18.08 -5.45 2.95
C LEU A 111 -18.12 -3.94 2.62
N PRO A 112 -19.28 -3.36 2.29
CA PRO A 112 -19.35 -1.98 1.85
C PRO A 112 -18.90 -0.94 2.87
N GLU A 113 -19.11 -1.21 4.14
CA GLU A 113 -18.69 -0.35 5.26
C GLU A 113 -17.16 -0.27 5.43
N TYR A 114 -16.42 -1.18 4.81
CA TYR A 114 -14.95 -1.22 4.78
C TYR A 114 -14.39 -1.04 3.37
N SER A 115 -15.11 -0.34 2.48
CA SER A 115 -14.70 -0.14 1.09
C SER A 115 -14.71 1.35 0.74
N THR A 116 -13.81 1.77 -0.16
CA THR A 116 -13.98 3.05 -0.85
C THR A 116 -15.28 3.08 -1.63
N ASP A 117 -15.85 4.28 -1.73
CA ASP A 117 -17.09 4.52 -2.47
C ASP A 117 -17.00 3.96 -3.90
N GLU A 118 -18.15 3.51 -4.41
CA GLU A 118 -18.22 3.04 -5.79
C GLU A 118 -17.85 4.16 -6.75
N TYR A 119 -17.01 3.83 -7.72
CA TYR A 119 -16.62 4.77 -8.74
C TYR A 119 -17.78 5.03 -9.72
N LEU A 120 -18.55 6.07 -9.42
CA LEU A 120 -19.60 6.58 -10.29
C LEU A 120 -18.97 7.59 -11.27
N GLY A 121 -18.41 7.10 -12.38
CA GLY A 121 -17.93 7.98 -13.46
C GLY A 121 -19.06 8.84 -14.05
N TRP A 122 -18.72 9.86 -14.86
CA TRP A 122 -19.68 10.76 -15.55
C TRP A 122 -20.79 10.04 -16.32
N PHE A 123 -20.56 8.78 -16.72
CA PHE A 123 -21.54 7.90 -17.35
C PHE A 123 -21.96 6.77 -16.41
N SER A 124 -22.36 7.07 -15.17
CA SER A 124 -22.77 6.11 -14.14
C SER A 124 -23.85 5.11 -14.59
N SER A 125 -24.59 5.39 -15.67
CA SER A 125 -25.56 4.47 -16.28
C SER A 125 -24.95 3.44 -17.24
N LEU A 126 -23.67 3.57 -17.59
CA LEU A 126 -22.95 2.74 -18.58
C LEU A 126 -21.76 1.97 -17.97
N SER A 127 -21.30 2.32 -16.77
CA SER A 127 -20.26 1.58 -16.05
C SER A 127 -20.87 0.40 -15.29
N ALA A 128 -20.85 -0.79 -15.88
CA ALA A 128 -21.34 -2.04 -15.26
C ALA A 128 -20.45 -2.56 -14.11
N ASN A 129 -19.35 -1.88 -13.82
CA ASN A 129 -18.30 -2.37 -12.94
C ASN A 129 -18.62 -2.07 -11.48
N ARG A 130 -18.78 -3.13 -10.69
CA ARG A 130 -19.09 -3.06 -9.28
C ARG A 130 -17.89 -3.53 -8.47
N ARG A 131 -17.86 -3.18 -7.19
CA ARG A 131 -16.90 -3.75 -6.22
C ARG A 131 -16.92 -5.29 -6.23
N SER A 132 -18.08 -5.90 -6.49
CA SER A 132 -18.23 -7.35 -6.59
C SER A 132 -17.47 -7.99 -7.75
N SER A 133 -17.10 -7.24 -8.80
CA SER A 133 -16.31 -7.78 -9.92
C SER A 133 -14.95 -8.31 -9.46
N LEU A 134 -14.37 -7.74 -8.40
CA LEU A 134 -13.09 -8.14 -7.82
C LEU A 134 -13.05 -9.61 -7.35
N ILE A 135 -14.18 -10.10 -6.85
CA ILE A 135 -14.30 -11.44 -6.28
C ILE A 135 -15.05 -12.40 -7.20
N SER A 136 -15.28 -12.00 -8.46
CA SER A 136 -15.88 -12.85 -9.50
C SER A 136 -14.79 -13.62 -10.24
N ASP A 137 -15.16 -14.71 -10.94
CA ASP A 137 -14.26 -15.46 -11.82
C ASP A 137 -14.17 -14.89 -13.25
N ILE A 138 -14.76 -13.74 -13.51
CA ILE A 138 -14.83 -13.12 -14.83
C ILE A 138 -13.69 -12.09 -14.97
N ASN A 139 -12.73 -12.38 -15.85
CA ASN A 139 -11.54 -11.54 -16.07
C ASN A 139 -11.53 -10.84 -17.45
N SER A 140 -12.70 -10.65 -18.06
CA SER A 140 -12.82 -9.98 -19.36
C SER A 140 -12.50 -8.47 -19.25
N PRO A 141 -11.91 -7.84 -20.27
CA PRO A 141 -11.65 -6.41 -20.27
C PRO A 141 -12.89 -5.60 -19.89
N GLY A 142 -12.72 -4.67 -18.96
CA GLY A 142 -13.84 -3.93 -18.35
C GLY A 142 -14.28 -4.53 -17.03
N ASN A 143 -14.33 -5.84 -16.82
CA ASN A 143 -14.83 -6.40 -15.56
C ASN A 143 -13.77 -6.37 -14.45
N CYS A 144 -13.69 -5.24 -13.76
CA CYS A 144 -12.81 -5.03 -12.61
C CYS A 144 -13.54 -4.24 -11.53
N TRP A 145 -12.92 -4.10 -10.37
CA TRP A 145 -13.26 -3.08 -9.39
C TRP A 145 -12.48 -1.78 -9.69
N PRO A 146 -13.13 -0.73 -10.22
CA PRO A 146 -12.51 0.56 -10.45
C PRO A 146 -12.65 1.50 -9.24
N PHE A 147 -11.65 2.35 -9.03
CA PHE A 147 -11.72 3.51 -8.13
C PHE A 147 -10.91 4.70 -8.68
N SER A 148 -11.27 5.91 -8.24
CA SER A 148 -10.62 7.15 -8.69
C SER A 148 -9.25 7.31 -8.04
N GLY A 149 -8.28 7.81 -8.80
CA GLY A 149 -6.92 8.01 -8.30
C GLY A 149 -6.15 6.70 -8.08
N HIS A 150 -5.11 6.80 -7.27
CA HIS A 150 -4.14 5.72 -7.04
C HIS A 150 -4.34 4.96 -5.73
N TYR A 151 -5.13 5.51 -4.79
CA TYR A 151 -5.38 4.95 -3.47
C TYR A 151 -6.82 4.45 -3.33
N GLY A 152 -7.00 3.25 -2.80
CA GLY A 152 -8.31 2.69 -2.53
C GLY A 152 -8.25 1.43 -1.68
N TYR A 153 -9.37 1.04 -1.07
CA TYR A 153 -9.44 -0.13 -0.22
C TYR A 153 -10.78 -0.82 -0.31
N ILE A 154 -10.81 -2.13 -0.05
CA ILE A 154 -12.01 -2.95 -0.15
C ILE A 154 -11.97 -4.08 0.87
N GLY A 155 -13.02 -4.13 1.69
CA GLY A 155 -13.24 -5.19 2.68
C GLY A 155 -13.94 -6.38 2.05
N ILE A 156 -13.50 -7.58 2.41
CA ILE A 156 -13.98 -8.85 1.87
C ILE A 156 -14.24 -9.80 3.03
N SER A 157 -15.47 -10.29 3.17
CA SER A 157 -15.78 -11.46 3.99
C SER A 157 -15.47 -12.71 3.20
N LEU A 158 -14.75 -13.63 3.80
CA LEU A 158 -14.40 -14.93 3.24
C LEU A 158 -15.54 -15.93 3.45
N GLY A 159 -15.62 -16.96 2.61
CA GLY A 159 -16.62 -18.02 2.75
C GLY A 159 -16.49 -18.85 4.04
N GLN A 160 -15.32 -18.83 4.68
CA GLN A 160 -15.06 -19.44 5.99
C GLN A 160 -13.86 -18.80 6.68
N THR A 161 -13.69 -19.08 7.97
CA THR A 161 -12.47 -18.72 8.71
C THR A 161 -11.29 -19.57 8.24
N ILE A 162 -10.16 -18.92 7.95
CA ILE A 162 -8.94 -19.57 7.49
C ILE A 162 -7.70 -19.02 8.21
N TYR A 163 -6.62 -19.81 8.19
CA TYR A 163 -5.25 -19.32 8.38
C TYR A 163 -4.68 -18.91 7.01
N PRO A 164 -4.47 -17.60 6.74
CA PRO A 164 -4.05 -17.12 5.43
C PRO A 164 -2.64 -17.58 5.09
N ARG A 165 -2.42 -17.96 3.83
CA ARG A 165 -1.11 -18.43 3.33
C ARG A 165 -0.65 -17.70 2.09
N HIS A 166 -1.56 -17.43 1.15
CA HIS A 166 -1.21 -16.72 -0.08
C HIS A 166 -2.34 -15.82 -0.54
N PHE A 167 -1.98 -14.73 -1.21
CA PHE A 167 -2.87 -13.80 -1.87
C PHE A 167 -2.54 -13.75 -3.34
N THR A 168 -3.56 -13.70 -4.19
CA THR A 168 -3.36 -13.62 -5.64
C THR A 168 -4.06 -12.39 -6.17
N ILE A 169 -3.37 -11.59 -6.97
CA ILE A 169 -3.94 -10.44 -7.68
C ILE A 169 -3.84 -10.65 -9.18
N PHE A 170 -4.88 -10.26 -9.90
CA PHE A 170 -4.91 -10.27 -11.36
C PHE A 170 -5.10 -8.86 -11.93
N HIS A 171 -4.37 -8.58 -13.01
CA HIS A 171 -4.62 -7.45 -13.89
C HIS A 171 -4.34 -7.84 -15.32
N ILE A 172 -5.15 -7.35 -16.27
CA ILE A 172 -4.85 -7.55 -17.68
C ILE A 172 -3.60 -6.76 -18.08
N ASN A 173 -2.61 -7.43 -18.64
CA ASN A 173 -1.41 -6.79 -19.14
C ASN A 173 -1.56 -6.39 -20.62
N SER A 174 -2.40 -5.39 -20.88
CA SER A 174 -2.66 -4.91 -22.24
C SER A 174 -2.45 -3.39 -22.35
N LEU A 175 -3.44 -2.66 -22.90
CA LEU A 175 -3.35 -1.24 -23.21
C LEU A 175 -3.55 -0.31 -22.00
N GLN A 176 -3.94 -0.85 -20.84
CA GLN A 176 -4.30 -0.07 -19.64
C GLN A 176 -3.46 -0.52 -18.44
N TYR A 177 -2.18 -0.83 -18.64
CA TYR A 177 -1.35 -1.29 -17.51
C TYR A 177 -1.13 -0.17 -16.48
N GLU A 178 -1.26 1.10 -16.87
CA GLU A 178 -1.16 2.27 -16.00
C GLU A 178 -2.21 2.26 -14.88
N THR A 179 -3.35 1.61 -15.09
CA THR A 179 -4.43 1.49 -14.08
C THR A 179 -4.24 0.32 -13.13
N ALA A 180 -3.19 -0.47 -13.28
CA ALA A 180 -2.96 -1.61 -12.42
C ALA A 180 -2.52 -1.19 -11.02
N PRO A 181 -2.93 -1.92 -9.97
CA PRO A 181 -2.43 -1.69 -8.62
C PRO A 181 -0.92 -1.93 -8.60
N LYS A 182 -0.19 -1.10 -7.86
CA LYS A 182 1.28 -1.15 -7.81
C LYS A 182 1.78 -1.61 -6.45
N TYR A 183 1.41 -0.91 -5.39
CA TYR A 183 1.71 -1.31 -4.01
C TYR A 183 0.41 -1.70 -3.31
N ILE A 184 0.43 -2.83 -2.63
CA ILE A 184 -0.74 -3.37 -1.94
C ILE A 184 -0.40 -3.79 -0.52
N ASN A 185 -1.35 -3.59 0.39
CA ASN A 185 -1.37 -4.21 1.70
C ASN A 185 -2.60 -5.11 1.81
N VAL A 186 -2.46 -6.19 2.57
CA VAL A 186 -3.59 -7.03 2.96
C VAL A 186 -3.64 -7.09 4.47
N TYR A 187 -4.80 -6.88 5.06
CA TYR A 187 -5.03 -6.96 6.49
C TYR A 187 -6.09 -8.01 6.82
N SER A 188 -6.04 -8.59 8.02
CA SER A 188 -7.21 -9.24 8.62
C SER A 188 -8.07 -8.20 9.33
N LEU A 189 -9.39 -8.41 9.31
CA LEU A 189 -10.35 -7.61 10.06
C LEU A 189 -10.92 -8.45 11.19
N SER A 190 -10.54 -8.13 12.43
CA SER A 190 -11.08 -8.82 13.60
C SER A 190 -12.52 -8.39 13.93
N HIS A 191 -13.20 -9.16 14.78
CA HIS A 191 -14.55 -8.83 15.25
C HIS A 191 -14.62 -7.52 16.05
N HIS A 192 -13.51 -7.08 16.65
CA HIS A 192 -13.38 -5.83 17.39
C HIS A 192 -12.88 -4.66 16.52
N ASN A 193 -12.91 -4.80 15.20
CA ASN A 193 -12.39 -3.82 14.23
C ASN A 193 -10.89 -3.51 14.39
N GLU A 194 -10.13 -4.36 15.09
CA GLU A 194 -8.68 -4.30 15.03
C GLU A 194 -8.20 -4.88 13.69
N THR A 195 -7.32 -4.15 13.01
CA THR A 195 -6.66 -4.57 11.78
C THR A 195 -5.28 -5.15 12.09
N ARG A 196 -4.94 -6.30 11.49
CA ARG A 196 -3.58 -6.85 11.53
C ARG A 196 -3.04 -6.97 10.12
N LEU A 197 -1.84 -6.46 9.87
CA LEU A 197 -1.18 -6.59 8.57
C LEU A 197 -0.91 -8.08 8.32
N LEU A 198 -1.27 -8.60 7.15
CA LEU A 198 -0.96 -9.96 6.72
C LEU A 198 0.17 -9.98 5.69
N ALA A 199 0.19 -8.97 4.82
CA ALA A 199 1.08 -8.93 3.67
C ALA A 199 1.25 -7.48 3.17
N SER A 200 2.45 -7.14 2.69
CA SER A 200 2.79 -5.84 2.09
C SER A 200 3.68 -6.08 0.87
N TYR A 201 3.15 -5.84 -0.32
CA TYR A 201 3.79 -6.27 -1.56
C TYR A 201 3.74 -5.26 -2.70
N PHE A 202 4.69 -5.41 -3.61
CA PHE A 202 4.73 -4.72 -4.89
C PHE A 202 4.32 -5.66 -6.01
N PHE A 203 3.26 -5.29 -6.75
CA PHE A 203 2.82 -6.01 -7.93
C PHE A 203 3.58 -5.52 -9.17
N ASP A 204 4.70 -6.18 -9.48
CA ASP A 204 5.59 -5.77 -10.56
C ASP A 204 5.04 -6.13 -11.95
N LEU A 205 4.67 -5.10 -12.72
CA LEU A 205 4.31 -5.20 -14.13
C LEU A 205 5.40 -4.63 -15.06
N LYS A 206 6.53 -4.16 -14.52
CA LYS A 206 7.65 -3.55 -15.24
C LYS A 206 8.87 -4.48 -15.33
N ILE A 207 8.66 -5.75 -15.69
CA ILE A 207 9.80 -6.64 -15.96
C ILE A 207 10.29 -6.40 -17.40
N LYS A 208 11.49 -5.82 -17.55
CA LYS A 208 12.16 -5.67 -18.85
C LYS A 208 12.56 -7.04 -19.39
N GLY A 209 12.02 -7.42 -20.55
CA GLY A 209 12.45 -8.63 -21.28
C GLY A 209 11.58 -9.86 -21.10
N GLU A 210 10.55 -9.83 -20.23
CA GLU A 210 9.59 -10.91 -20.05
C GLU A 210 8.17 -10.46 -20.39
N LYS A 211 7.33 -11.37 -20.90
CA LYS A 211 5.89 -11.13 -21.03
C LYS A 211 5.34 -10.85 -19.63
N ARG A 212 4.87 -9.62 -19.36
CA ARG A 212 4.38 -9.26 -18.02
C ARG A 212 3.24 -10.21 -17.66
N LYS A 213 3.35 -10.88 -16.51
CA LYS A 213 2.36 -11.85 -16.06
C LYS A 213 1.13 -11.07 -15.60
N ASN A 214 -0.04 -11.55 -15.98
CA ASN A 214 -1.28 -10.95 -15.51
C ASN A 214 -1.54 -11.21 -14.02
N TRP A 215 -0.81 -12.15 -13.42
CA TRP A 215 -1.00 -12.62 -12.05
C TRP A 215 0.21 -12.28 -11.19
N GLY A 216 -0.05 -11.79 -9.98
CA GLY A 216 0.91 -11.70 -8.87
C GLY A 216 0.46 -12.61 -7.74
N ILE A 217 1.39 -13.41 -7.19
CA ILE A 217 1.14 -14.27 -6.03
C ILE A 217 2.05 -13.79 -4.92
N PHE A 218 1.48 -13.61 -3.74
CA PHE A 218 2.15 -13.07 -2.56
C PHE A 218 1.94 -14.01 -1.40
N GLU A 219 3.01 -14.31 -0.67
CA GLU A 219 2.92 -15.10 0.56
C GLU A 219 2.33 -14.24 1.69
N CYS A 220 1.74 -14.87 2.69
CA CYS A 220 1.44 -14.20 3.94
C CYS A 220 2.74 -14.05 4.75
N GLU A 221 3.03 -12.86 5.28
CA GLU A 221 4.27 -12.55 6.01
C GLU A 221 4.05 -12.36 7.52
N TYR A 222 2.88 -11.86 7.90
CA TYR A 222 2.61 -11.41 9.26
C TYR A 222 1.27 -11.98 9.76
N PHE A 223 1.22 -12.36 11.04
CA PHE A 223 -0.02 -12.84 11.71
C PHE A 223 -0.76 -13.96 10.94
N CYS A 224 -0.04 -14.78 10.18
CA CYS A 224 -0.61 -15.80 9.30
C CYS A 224 -1.17 -17.02 10.04
N ASP A 225 -0.82 -17.17 11.32
CA ASP A 225 -1.29 -18.23 12.20
C ASP A 225 -2.48 -17.79 13.07
N GLU A 226 -3.00 -16.58 12.82
CA GLU A 226 -4.27 -16.13 13.39
C GLU A 226 -5.41 -16.40 12.40
N GLY A 227 -6.47 -17.05 12.87
CA GLY A 227 -7.64 -17.33 12.05
C GLY A 227 -8.41 -16.06 11.71
N THR A 228 -8.75 -15.87 10.43
CA THR A 228 -9.57 -14.74 9.97
C THR A 228 -10.65 -15.18 8.99
N ASP A 229 -11.82 -14.56 9.09
CA ASP A 229 -12.93 -14.70 8.15
C ASP A 229 -13.13 -13.44 7.29
N LYS A 230 -12.32 -12.39 7.51
CA LYS A 230 -12.42 -11.12 6.79
C LYS A 230 -11.04 -10.56 6.49
N VAL A 231 -10.90 -10.00 5.30
CA VAL A 231 -9.68 -9.30 4.90
C VAL A 231 -9.99 -7.92 4.34
N LEU A 232 -9.01 -7.05 4.40
CA LEU A 232 -9.02 -5.75 3.74
C LEU A 232 -7.86 -5.71 2.74
N LEU A 233 -8.17 -5.55 1.46
CA LEU A 233 -7.18 -5.20 0.46
C LEU A 233 -7.08 -3.67 0.40
N GLU A 234 -5.88 -3.15 0.57
CA GLU A 234 -5.54 -1.75 0.39
C GLU A 234 -4.57 -1.59 -0.77
N VAL A 235 -4.87 -0.70 -1.70
CA VAL A 235 -4.01 -0.30 -2.81
C VAL A 235 -3.49 1.10 -2.51
N LEU A 236 -2.17 1.26 -2.56
CA LEU A 236 -1.53 2.53 -2.19
C LEU A 236 -1.18 3.39 -3.42
N ASP A 237 -0.86 2.75 -4.54
CA ASP A 237 -0.43 3.41 -5.77
C ASP A 237 -0.82 2.61 -7.02
N ASN A 238 -0.73 3.22 -8.19
CA ASN A 238 -0.88 2.59 -9.49
C ASN A 238 0.31 2.93 -10.42
N TYR A 239 0.20 2.61 -11.71
CA TYR A 239 1.26 2.83 -12.69
C TYR A 239 1.17 4.16 -13.44
N GLY A 240 0.53 5.17 -12.84
CA GLY A 240 0.36 6.52 -13.39
C GLY A 240 -0.99 6.76 -14.09
N GLY A 241 -1.95 5.84 -13.90
CA GLY A 241 -3.31 5.99 -14.41
C GLY A 241 -4.13 7.01 -13.62
N VAL A 242 -5.10 7.65 -14.28
CA VAL A 242 -6.06 8.58 -13.64
C VAL A 242 -6.95 7.88 -12.59
N GLY A 243 -7.13 6.57 -12.74
CA GLY A 243 -7.79 5.71 -11.78
C GLY A 243 -7.12 4.35 -11.74
N THR A 244 -7.57 3.52 -10.80
CA THR A 244 -7.06 2.16 -10.60
C THR A 244 -8.19 1.16 -10.82
N CYS A 245 -7.84 -0.02 -11.33
CA CYS A 245 -8.79 -1.07 -11.70
C CYS A 245 -8.19 -2.42 -11.29
N VAL A 246 -8.78 -3.11 -10.32
CA VAL A 246 -8.30 -4.43 -9.87
C VAL A 246 -9.26 -5.49 -10.40
N TYR A 247 -8.78 -6.40 -11.25
CA TYR A 247 -9.67 -7.35 -11.93
C TYR A 247 -10.09 -8.49 -11.02
N GLN A 248 -9.13 -9.11 -10.35
CA GLN A 248 -9.41 -10.18 -9.41
C GLN A 248 -8.47 -10.15 -8.22
N PHE A 249 -9.01 -10.44 -7.04
CA PHE A 249 -8.24 -10.69 -5.84
C PHE A 249 -8.72 -11.97 -5.18
N LYS A 250 -7.78 -12.88 -4.91
CA LYS A 250 -8.04 -14.19 -4.31
C LYS A 250 -7.33 -14.33 -2.98
N VAL A 251 -7.95 -15.07 -2.08
CA VAL A 251 -7.43 -15.32 -0.73
C VAL A 251 -7.35 -16.82 -0.51
N HIS A 252 -6.15 -17.32 -0.25
CA HIS A 252 -5.86 -18.74 -0.06
C HIS A 252 -5.33 -19.01 1.34
N GLY A 253 -5.70 -20.16 1.90
CA GLY A 253 -5.28 -20.55 3.24
C GLY A 253 -5.77 -21.93 3.65
N ILE A 254 -5.53 -22.26 4.91
CA ILE A 254 -5.97 -23.51 5.52
C ILE A 254 -7.27 -23.24 6.29
N GLY A 255 -8.33 -23.97 5.99
CA GLY A 255 -9.60 -23.84 6.70
C GLY A 255 -9.49 -24.22 8.17
N VAL A 256 -10.08 -23.39 9.06
CA VAL A 256 -10.19 -23.73 10.48
C VAL A 256 -11.31 -24.74 10.66
N ARG A 257 -10.97 -25.96 11.11
CA ARG A 257 -11.99 -26.97 11.43
C ARG A 257 -12.67 -26.61 12.76
N ASP A 258 -13.91 -27.05 12.95
CA ASP A 258 -14.68 -26.71 14.16
C ASP A 258 -14.02 -27.22 15.45
N GLU A 259 -13.23 -28.28 15.40
CA GLU A 259 -12.44 -28.79 16.53
C GLU A 259 -11.36 -27.81 16.99
N ASP A 260 -10.74 -27.08 16.06
CA ASP A 260 -9.65 -26.15 16.34
C ASP A 260 -10.16 -24.87 17.04
N LYS A 261 -11.42 -24.48 16.80
CA LYS A 261 -12.07 -23.35 17.49
C LYS A 261 -12.26 -23.62 18.98
N VAL A 262 -12.55 -24.85 19.37
CA VAL A 262 -12.79 -25.23 20.79
C VAL A 262 -11.51 -25.12 21.63
N VAL A 263 -10.35 -25.31 21.01
CA VAL A 263 -9.03 -25.21 21.69
C VAL A 263 -8.69 -23.73 21.96
N ASP A 264 -8.80 -22.85 20.96
CA ASP A 264 -8.56 -21.40 21.14
C ASP A 264 -9.49 -20.77 22.19
N PHE A 265 -10.76 -21.21 22.27
CA PHE A 265 -11.68 -20.76 23.30
C PHE A 265 -11.28 -21.18 24.73
N LYS A 266 -10.62 -22.33 24.90
CA LYS A 266 -10.16 -22.78 26.21
C LYS A 266 -8.89 -22.07 26.65
N ASP A 267 -7.98 -21.80 25.72
CA ASP A 267 -6.69 -21.14 26.02
C ASP A 267 -6.85 -19.64 26.34
N LYS A 268 -7.94 -18.99 25.90
CA LYS A 268 -8.27 -17.61 26.25
C LYS A 268 -9.02 -17.43 27.58
N MET A 269 -9.33 -18.51 28.30
CA MET A 269 -10.06 -18.49 29.58
C MET A 269 -9.17 -18.78 30.81
N VAL A 270 -7.85 -18.78 30.66
CA VAL A 270 -6.88 -19.01 31.75
C VAL A 270 -6.15 -17.72 32.12
#